data_AF-A0A8S1IM70-F1
#
_entry.id   AF-A0A8S1IM70-F1
#
_cell.length_a   1.000
_cell.length_b   1.000
_cell.length_c   1.000
_cell.angle_alpha   90.00
_cell.angle_beta   90.00
_cell.angle_gamma   90.00
#
_symmetry.space_group_name_H-M   'P 1'
#
loop_
_entity.id
_entity.type
_entity.pdbx_description
1 polymer ?
#
loop_
_entity_poly.entity_id
_entity_poly.type
_entity_poly.pdbx_seq_one_letter_code
_entity_poly.pdbx_strand_id
1 'polypeptide(L)'
;MPIGCQASAPLATGSPFARQQPSAPPRPQAAPRRSSGTLPADADLSGEGDASITRRSLLGSALIAPALLAAAAPSWALLPDDDDTDLIEKAKGRRQQRIQADREAERKFVKEGGYRDRRDESVLKPVQTAVFQLSRSGAALESGSLSGVASIIGDGSWVGDFRRAGERLSAGNAAAERSLTQVLSGVGALQAAAKSGGLVESKREFVAVVSAMTAWAQDAGVGGDIKGL
;
A
#
# COMPACT_ATOMS: atom_id res chain seq x y z
N MET A 1 -23.78 -67.21 -19.35
CA MET A 1 -22.38 -67.63 -19.09
C MET A 1 -21.54 -67.27 -20.30
N PRO A 2 -20.27 -66.82 -20.19
CA PRO A 2 -19.44 -66.48 -19.01
C PRO A 2 -19.33 -64.93 -18.86
N ILE A 3 -19.19 -64.26 -17.72
CA ILE A 3 -18.33 -64.38 -16.52
C ILE A 3 -16.83 -64.38 -16.84
N GLY A 4 -16.27 -63.18 -16.95
CA GLY A 4 -14.83 -62.92 -16.89
C GLY A 4 -14.48 -62.20 -15.60
N CYS A 5 -14.12 -62.97 -14.58
CA CYS A 5 -13.42 -62.54 -13.37
C CYS A 5 -11.93 -62.24 -13.67
N GLN A 6 -11.26 -61.64 -12.68
CA GLN A 6 -9.80 -61.54 -12.44
C GLN A 6 -9.20 -60.17 -12.83
N ALA A 7 -8.37 -59.49 -12.03
CA ALA A 7 -7.73 -59.83 -10.76
C ALA A 7 -7.33 -58.55 -9.99
N SER A 8 -7.34 -58.65 -8.66
CA SER A 8 -6.71 -57.76 -7.70
C SER A 8 -5.21 -58.06 -7.54
N ALA A 9 -4.41 -57.04 -7.18
CA ALA A 9 -3.29 -56.99 -6.20
C ALA A 9 -2.13 -56.05 -6.68
N PRO A 10 -1.13 -55.72 -5.84
CA PRO A 10 -1.23 -54.79 -4.71
C PRO A 10 -0.13 -53.69 -4.72
N LEU A 11 -0.19 -52.83 -3.68
CA LEU A 11 0.73 -51.78 -3.25
C LEU A 11 2.22 -51.89 -3.68
N ALA A 12 2.76 -50.78 -4.20
CA ALA A 12 4.18 -50.47 -4.17
C ALA A 12 4.43 -49.13 -3.45
N THR A 13 5.09 -49.29 -2.32
CA THR A 13 5.69 -48.32 -1.39
C THR A 13 6.87 -47.58 -2.02
N GLY A 14 7.01 -46.29 -1.72
CA GLY A 14 8.32 -45.74 -1.31
C GLY A 14 9.11 -44.82 -2.25
N SER A 15 9.15 -43.55 -1.83
CA SER A 15 10.35 -42.67 -1.81
C SER A 15 10.77 -41.90 -3.08
N PRO A 16 11.54 -40.80 -2.93
CA PRO A 16 11.31 -39.70 -2.00
C PRO A 16 11.29 -38.34 -2.71
N PHE A 17 10.59 -37.42 -2.06
CA PHE A 17 10.48 -36.00 -2.32
C PHE A 17 11.85 -35.34 -2.50
N ALA A 18 12.23 -35.06 -3.75
CA ALA A 18 13.35 -34.19 -4.09
C ALA A 18 13.00 -32.77 -3.64
N ARG A 19 13.50 -32.40 -2.45
CA ARG A 19 13.45 -31.05 -1.89
C ARG A 19 14.24 -30.10 -2.81
N GLN A 20 13.54 -29.40 -3.71
CA GLN A 20 14.08 -28.20 -4.34
C GLN A 20 14.37 -27.18 -3.23
N GLN A 21 15.65 -26.89 -3.03
CA GLN A 21 16.11 -25.82 -2.16
C GLN A 21 15.71 -24.46 -2.78
N PRO A 22 15.02 -23.57 -2.06
CA PRO A 22 14.89 -22.19 -2.49
C PRO A 22 16.26 -21.49 -2.38
N SER A 23 16.70 -20.91 -3.49
CA SER A 23 17.88 -20.05 -3.59
C SER A 23 17.83 -18.92 -2.56
N ALA A 24 18.92 -18.74 -1.83
CA ALA A 24 19.08 -17.72 -0.80
C ALA A 24 18.95 -16.29 -1.37
N PRO A 25 18.37 -15.34 -0.61
CA PRO A 25 18.36 -13.92 -0.99
C PRO A 25 19.76 -13.29 -0.85
N PRO A 26 20.10 -12.27 -1.66
CA PRO A 26 21.38 -11.57 -1.55
C PRO A 26 21.53 -10.83 -0.23
N ARG A 27 22.72 -10.94 0.38
CA ARG A 27 23.10 -10.26 1.62
C ARG A 27 23.03 -8.73 1.45
N PRO A 28 22.42 -7.99 2.40
CA PRO A 28 22.58 -6.55 2.46
C PRO A 28 24.01 -6.19 2.89
N GLN A 29 24.66 -5.31 2.13
CA GLN A 29 25.95 -4.74 2.50
C GLN A 29 25.79 -3.84 3.74
N ALA A 30 26.66 -4.06 4.72
CA ALA A 30 26.70 -3.31 5.97
C ALA A 30 27.17 -1.86 5.74
N ALA A 31 26.36 -0.89 6.17
CA ALA A 31 26.77 0.51 6.30
C ALA A 31 27.67 0.68 7.55
N PRO A 32 28.65 1.61 7.53
CA PRO A 32 29.54 1.82 8.67
C PRO A 32 28.78 2.43 9.88
N ARG A 33 28.92 1.74 11.02
CA ARG A 33 28.43 2.15 12.34
C ARG A 33 29.06 3.47 12.78
N ARG A 34 28.23 4.50 12.98
CA ARG A 34 28.58 5.72 13.70
C ARG A 34 28.50 5.42 15.21
N SER A 35 29.63 5.27 15.87
CA SER A 35 29.71 5.05 17.31
C SER A 35 29.36 6.32 18.08
N SER A 36 28.25 6.26 18.80
CA SER A 36 27.90 7.17 19.90
C SER A 36 28.82 6.89 21.09
N GLY A 37 29.72 7.83 21.38
CA GLY A 37 30.60 7.82 22.55
C GLY A 37 30.08 8.77 23.62
N THR A 38 29.49 8.19 24.65
CA THR A 38 29.09 8.77 25.94
C THR A 38 30.29 9.41 26.65
N LEU A 39 30.10 10.61 27.21
CA LEU A 39 31.03 11.26 28.13
C LEU A 39 30.99 10.59 29.51
N PRO A 40 32.14 10.41 30.17
CA PRO A 40 32.19 10.51 31.62
C PRO A 40 33.06 11.68 32.09
N ALA A 41 32.61 12.19 33.23
CA ALA A 41 33.13 13.30 33.99
C ALA A 41 34.46 13.01 34.69
N ASP A 42 35.23 14.08 34.84
CA ASP A 42 36.10 14.47 35.96
C ASP A 42 36.96 13.40 36.66
N ALA A 43 38.27 13.47 36.44
CA ALA A 43 39.26 13.33 37.50
C ALA A 43 40.55 14.11 37.15
N ASP A 44 40.98 14.86 38.14
CA ASP A 44 42.00 15.88 38.18
C ASP A 44 43.45 15.32 38.27
N LEU A 45 44.40 16.23 38.01
CA LEU A 45 45.82 16.26 38.43
C LEU A 45 46.93 15.83 37.44
N SER A 46 47.54 16.90 36.91
CA SER A 46 48.99 17.18 36.85
C SER A 46 49.90 16.33 35.94
N GLY A 47 50.54 17.01 34.99
CA GLY A 47 51.76 16.51 34.35
C GLY A 47 52.02 17.17 33.00
N GLU A 48 53.07 17.99 32.94
CA GLU A 48 53.62 18.64 31.75
C GLU A 48 53.72 17.75 30.51
N GLY A 49 53.47 18.35 29.34
CA GLY A 49 53.98 17.87 28.07
C GLY A 49 52.94 17.80 26.96
N ASP A 50 53.21 18.60 25.92
CA ASP A 50 52.73 18.43 24.55
C ASP A 50 51.40 19.11 24.16
N ALA A 51 51.51 20.38 23.77
CA ALA A 51 50.46 21.07 23.02
C ALA A 51 50.53 20.61 21.55
N SER A 52 49.91 19.46 21.30
CA SER A 52 49.54 18.99 19.98
C SER A 52 48.81 20.08 19.18
N ILE A 53 49.37 20.35 18.00
CA ILE A 53 48.95 21.34 17.00
C ILE A 53 47.44 21.19 16.71
N THR A 54 46.67 22.14 17.20
CA THR A 54 45.27 22.36 16.81
C THR A 54 45.26 23.28 15.59
N ARG A 55 44.54 22.89 14.53
CA ARG A 55 44.44 23.59 13.22
C ARG A 55 43.74 24.96 13.27
N ARG A 56 43.95 25.74 14.33
CA ARG A 56 43.37 27.07 14.56
C ARG A 56 44.37 28.11 15.08
N SER A 57 45.67 27.86 14.93
CA SER A 57 46.68 28.86 15.26
C SER A 57 47.90 28.71 14.37
N LEU A 58 47.85 29.35 13.20
CA LEU A 58 49.05 29.86 12.54
C LEU A 58 48.62 31.08 11.71
N LEU A 59 49.31 32.20 11.98
CA LEU A 59 49.40 33.44 11.20
C LEU A 59 48.43 34.59 11.58
N GLY A 60 48.60 35.10 12.81
CA GLY A 60 49.11 36.47 12.93
C GLY A 60 50.64 36.40 12.78
N SER A 61 51.38 37.31 12.16
CA SER A 61 51.27 38.77 12.23
C SER A 61 52.13 39.40 11.12
N ALA A 62 51.65 40.42 10.42
CA ALA A 62 52.49 41.50 9.89
C ALA A 62 51.60 42.70 9.48
N LEU A 63 51.51 43.69 10.37
CA LEU A 63 50.97 45.02 10.10
C LEU A 63 52.06 45.87 9.43
N ILE A 64 51.85 46.31 8.18
CA ILE A 64 52.38 47.58 7.65
C ILE A 64 51.24 48.27 6.89
N ALA A 65 50.67 49.27 7.58
CA ALA A 65 50.16 50.59 7.19
C ALA A 65 49.73 50.94 5.73
N PRO A 66 48.82 51.93 5.59
CA PRO A 66 47.79 52.00 4.56
C PRO A 66 48.12 52.99 3.43
N ALA A 67 48.02 52.56 2.18
CA ALA A 67 47.82 53.44 1.02
C ALA A 67 47.67 52.57 -0.22
N LEU A 68 46.45 52.35 -0.67
CA LEU A 68 46.01 52.43 -2.07
C LEU A 68 44.47 52.32 -2.07
N LEU A 69 43.83 53.22 -1.34
CA LEU A 69 42.46 53.63 -1.61
C LEU A 69 42.53 54.64 -2.77
N ALA A 70 42.89 54.16 -3.96
CA ALA A 70 42.92 54.98 -5.16
C ALA A 70 42.40 54.14 -6.33
N ALA A 71 41.29 54.61 -6.89
CA ALA A 71 40.54 54.07 -8.02
C ALA A 71 39.67 52.82 -7.71
N ALA A 72 38.75 52.96 -6.76
CA ALA A 72 37.38 52.53 -7.04
C ALA A 72 36.83 53.41 -8.17
N ALA A 73 37.29 53.15 -9.40
CA ALA A 73 36.54 53.58 -10.56
C ALA A 73 35.17 52.90 -10.43
N PRO A 74 34.06 53.64 -10.51
CA PRO A 74 32.79 52.97 -10.69
C PRO A 74 32.91 52.31 -12.06
N SER A 75 33.19 51.01 -12.09
CA SER A 75 33.02 50.22 -13.28
C SER A 75 31.53 50.24 -13.55
N TRP A 76 31.10 51.26 -14.29
CA TRP A 76 29.89 51.22 -15.09
C TRP A 76 30.18 50.18 -16.18
N ALA A 77 30.21 48.91 -15.76
CA ALA A 77 29.90 47.82 -16.64
C ALA A 77 28.46 48.08 -17.04
N LEU A 78 28.32 48.78 -18.16
CA LEU A 78 27.08 48.99 -18.88
C LEU A 78 26.65 47.60 -19.37
N LEU A 79 26.17 46.78 -18.45
CA LEU A 79 25.36 45.62 -18.79
C LEU A 79 24.01 46.21 -19.21
N PRO A 80 23.49 45.90 -20.41
CA PRO A 80 22.15 46.32 -20.77
C PRO A 80 21.18 45.80 -19.70
N ASP A 81 20.58 46.70 -18.91
CA ASP A 81 19.63 46.39 -17.82
C ASP A 81 18.43 45.55 -18.30
N ASP A 82 18.16 45.53 -19.61
CA ASP A 82 17.07 44.78 -20.22
C ASP A 82 17.28 43.26 -20.15
N ASP A 83 18.51 42.75 -20.23
CA ASP A 83 18.77 41.29 -20.24
C ASP A 83 18.56 40.64 -18.86
N ASP A 84 18.79 41.37 -17.76
CA ASP A 84 18.67 40.82 -16.41
C ASP A 84 17.20 40.69 -15.97
N THR A 85 16.33 41.61 -16.40
CA THR A 85 14.90 41.56 -16.08
C THR A 85 14.21 40.38 -16.75
N ASP A 86 14.51 40.13 -18.02
CA ASP A 86 14.01 38.98 -18.79
C ASP A 86 14.45 37.63 -18.19
N LEU A 87 15.69 37.53 -17.71
CA LEU A 87 16.19 36.33 -17.06
C LEU A 87 15.49 36.07 -15.72
N ILE A 88 15.19 37.12 -14.95
CA ILE A 88 14.45 37.02 -13.70
C ILE A 88 12.99 36.61 -13.96
N GLU A 89 12.33 37.16 -14.97
CA GLU A 89 10.98 36.78 -15.35
C GLU A 89 10.91 35.33 -15.83
N LYS A 90 11.88 34.89 -16.64
CA LYS A 90 12.01 33.50 -17.07
C LYS A 90 12.26 32.56 -15.90
N ALA A 91 13.07 32.94 -14.92
CA ALA A 91 13.31 32.16 -13.71
C ALA A 91 12.06 32.06 -12.81
N LYS A 92 11.33 33.17 -12.64
CA LYS A 92 10.04 33.21 -11.93
C LYS A 92 9.00 32.33 -12.63
N GLY A 93 8.92 32.41 -13.96
CA GLY A 93 8.04 31.57 -14.78
C GLY A 93 8.34 30.08 -14.63
N ARG A 94 9.62 29.68 -14.70
CA ARG A 94 10.06 28.29 -14.45
C ARG A 94 9.68 27.79 -13.06
N ARG A 95 9.82 28.63 -12.03
CA ARG A 95 9.42 28.27 -10.66
C ARG A 95 7.91 28.10 -10.54
N GLN A 96 7.12 29.01 -11.13
CA GLN A 96 5.66 28.90 -11.13
C GLN A 96 5.19 27.65 -11.89
N GLN A 97 5.79 27.35 -13.04
CA GLN A 97 5.49 26.14 -13.82
C GLN A 97 5.76 24.86 -13.00
N ARG A 98 6.89 24.79 -12.28
CA ARG A 98 7.18 23.65 -11.38
C ARG A 98 6.13 23.51 -10.28
N ILE A 99 5.76 24.60 -9.62
CA ILE A 99 4.74 24.58 -8.56
C ILE A 99 3.39 24.11 -9.11
N GLN A 100 3.01 24.54 -10.32
CA GLN A 100 1.78 24.11 -10.95
C GLN A 100 1.82 22.62 -11.32
N ALA A 101 2.93 22.15 -11.87
CA ALA A 101 3.16 20.74 -12.18
C ALA A 101 3.12 19.86 -10.92
N ASP A 102 3.75 20.30 -9.83
CA ASP A 102 3.76 19.58 -8.55
C ASP A 102 2.34 19.52 -7.96
N ARG A 103 1.59 20.62 -8.01
CA ARG A 103 0.18 20.66 -7.56
C ARG A 103 -0.74 19.81 -8.43
N GLU A 104 -0.50 19.75 -9.74
CA GLU A 104 -1.23 18.86 -10.63
C GLU A 104 -0.90 17.40 -10.35
N ALA A 105 0.37 17.08 -10.10
CA ALA A 105 0.81 15.76 -9.71
C ALA A 105 0.21 15.35 -8.36
N GLU A 106 0.16 16.24 -7.37
CA GLU A 106 -0.48 15.99 -6.08
C GLU A 106 -1.99 15.77 -6.23
N ARG A 107 -2.69 16.60 -7.02
CA ARG A 107 -4.12 16.41 -7.31
C ARG A 107 -4.39 15.11 -8.03
N LYS A 108 -3.56 14.75 -9.02
CA LYS A 108 -3.66 13.46 -9.74
C LYS A 108 -3.42 12.31 -8.78
N PHE A 109 -2.36 12.38 -7.97
CA PHE A 109 -2.06 11.38 -6.96
C PHE A 109 -3.22 11.17 -5.98
N VAL A 110 -3.75 12.24 -5.37
CA VAL A 110 -4.91 12.15 -4.46
C VAL A 110 -6.16 11.60 -5.17
N LYS A 111 -6.42 12.03 -6.42
CA LYS A 111 -7.58 11.56 -7.20
C LYS A 111 -7.46 10.10 -7.61
N GLU A 112 -6.26 9.64 -7.93
CA GLU A 112 -5.92 8.27 -8.32
C GLU A 112 -5.74 7.32 -7.13
N GLY A 113 -5.87 7.80 -5.89
CA GLY A 113 -5.92 6.98 -4.68
C GLY A 113 -4.79 7.22 -3.66
N GLY A 114 -4.01 8.28 -3.84
CA GLY A 114 -2.95 8.72 -2.96
C GLY A 114 -3.44 8.95 -1.54
N TYR A 115 -2.83 8.23 -0.59
CA TYR A 115 -3.23 8.12 0.82
C TYR A 115 -4.55 7.41 1.12
N ARG A 116 -4.95 6.43 0.30
CA ARG A 116 -5.87 5.38 0.78
C ARG A 116 -5.04 4.23 1.29
N ASP A 117 -4.90 4.11 2.60
CA ASP A 117 -4.53 2.81 3.14
C ASP A 117 -5.71 1.89 2.84
N ARG A 118 -5.63 1.12 1.75
CA ARG A 118 -6.66 0.13 1.40
C ARG A 118 -6.83 -0.90 2.52
N ARG A 119 -5.88 -0.93 3.47
CA ARG A 119 -5.88 -1.73 4.68
C ARG A 119 -6.36 -0.97 5.91
N ASP A 120 -6.97 0.21 5.74
CA ASP A 120 -7.68 0.88 6.80
C ASP A 120 -8.69 -0.11 7.40
N GLU A 121 -8.48 -0.50 8.65
CA GLU A 121 -9.32 -1.48 9.35
C GLU A 121 -10.80 -1.05 9.36
N SER A 122 -11.05 0.27 9.36
CA SER A 122 -12.39 0.85 9.29
C SER A 122 -13.13 0.53 7.98
N VAL A 123 -12.40 0.34 6.87
CA VAL A 123 -12.96 0.01 5.55
C VAL A 123 -13.00 -1.51 5.34
N LEU A 124 -12.02 -2.24 5.87
CA LEU A 124 -12.00 -3.71 5.79
C LEU A 124 -13.02 -4.39 6.70
N LYS A 125 -13.35 -3.81 7.86
CA LYS A 125 -14.29 -4.42 8.82
C LYS A 125 -15.69 -4.67 8.24
N PRO A 126 -16.32 -3.76 7.50
CA PRO A 126 -17.57 -4.03 6.79
C PRO A 126 -17.46 -5.19 5.80
N VAL A 127 -16.34 -5.30 5.08
CA VAL A 127 -16.07 -6.38 4.13
C VAL A 127 -15.94 -7.72 4.84
N GLN A 128 -15.19 -7.76 5.94
CA GLN A 128 -15.06 -8.95 6.76
C GLN A 128 -16.40 -9.38 7.38
N THR A 129 -17.24 -8.40 7.76
CA THR A 129 -18.60 -8.64 8.24
C THR A 129 -19.46 -9.27 7.13
N ALA A 130 -19.35 -8.80 5.89
CA ALA A 130 -20.06 -9.38 4.75
C ALA A 130 -19.65 -10.84 4.50
N VAL A 131 -18.35 -11.14 4.53
CA VAL A 131 -17.84 -12.52 4.40
C VAL A 131 -18.35 -13.41 5.53
N PHE A 132 -18.36 -12.91 6.77
CA PHE A 132 -18.91 -13.63 7.90
C PHE A 132 -20.41 -13.93 7.70
N GLN A 133 -21.22 -12.95 7.27
CA GLN A 133 -22.64 -13.16 7.03
C GLN A 133 -22.92 -14.12 5.86
N LEU A 134 -22.09 -14.09 4.81
CA LEU A 134 -22.13 -15.08 3.74
C LEU A 134 -21.78 -16.47 4.25
N SER A 135 -20.73 -16.62 5.07
CA SER A 135 -20.39 -17.92 5.67
C SER A 135 -21.53 -18.49 6.50
N ARG A 136 -22.22 -17.64 7.28
CA ARG A 136 -23.40 -18.00 8.07
C ARG A 136 -24.59 -18.38 7.19
N SER A 137 -24.77 -17.67 6.08
CA SER A 137 -25.79 -18.00 5.07
C SER A 137 -25.49 -19.35 4.41
N GLY A 138 -24.23 -19.64 4.10
CA GLY A 138 -23.78 -20.95 3.60
C GLY A 138 -24.09 -22.08 4.59
N ALA A 139 -23.81 -21.88 5.88
CA ALA A 139 -24.15 -22.86 6.92
C ALA A 139 -25.68 -23.08 7.03
N ALA A 140 -26.48 -22.02 6.90
CA ALA A 140 -27.94 -22.13 6.86
C ALA A 140 -28.43 -22.89 5.61
N LEU A 141 -27.80 -22.70 4.45
CA LEU A 141 -28.09 -23.47 3.24
C LEU A 141 -27.71 -24.95 3.37
N GLU A 142 -26.61 -25.27 4.03
CA GLU A 142 -26.20 -26.65 4.26
C GLU A 142 -27.14 -27.39 5.21
N SER A 143 -27.68 -26.69 6.21
CA SER A 143 -28.74 -27.22 7.08
C SER A 143 -30.14 -27.21 6.46
N GLY A 144 -30.31 -26.72 5.23
CA GLY A 144 -31.60 -26.66 4.55
C GLY A 144 -32.51 -25.51 4.99
N SER A 145 -32.02 -24.58 5.83
CA SER A 145 -32.82 -23.49 6.40
C SER A 145 -32.85 -22.26 5.49
N LEU A 146 -33.84 -22.21 4.60
CA LEU A 146 -34.08 -21.05 3.72
C LEU A 146 -34.52 -19.80 4.48
N SER A 147 -35.33 -19.96 5.53
CA SER A 147 -35.74 -18.86 6.40
C SER A 147 -34.54 -18.24 7.12
N GLY A 148 -33.58 -19.05 7.57
CA GLY A 148 -32.34 -18.57 8.19
C GLY A 148 -31.52 -17.70 7.24
N VAL A 149 -31.37 -18.12 5.98
CA VAL A 149 -30.70 -17.32 4.93
C VAL A 149 -31.42 -16.01 4.69
N ALA A 150 -32.75 -16.06 4.54
CA ALA A 150 -33.57 -14.88 4.30
C ALA A 150 -33.50 -13.88 5.47
N SER A 151 -33.40 -14.34 6.71
CA SER A 151 -33.19 -13.50 7.89
C SER A 151 -31.80 -12.86 7.89
N ILE A 152 -30.73 -13.63 7.70
CA ILE A 152 -29.35 -13.12 7.72
C ILE A 152 -29.13 -12.04 6.64
N ILE A 153 -29.65 -12.28 5.43
CA ILE A 153 -29.53 -11.30 4.33
C ILE A 153 -30.56 -10.17 4.52
N GLY A 154 -31.74 -10.48 5.07
CA GLY A 154 -32.84 -9.54 5.29
C GLY A 154 -32.55 -8.46 6.33
N ASP A 155 -31.67 -8.71 7.30
CA ASP A 155 -31.23 -7.69 8.27
C ASP A 155 -30.59 -6.47 7.59
N GLY A 156 -30.06 -6.63 6.37
CA GLY A 156 -29.76 -5.58 5.39
C GLY A 156 -28.68 -4.55 5.75
N SER A 157 -28.37 -4.35 7.03
CA SER A 157 -27.42 -3.36 7.54
C SER A 157 -26.01 -3.60 7.01
N TRP A 158 -25.55 -4.86 7.07
CA TRP A 158 -24.23 -5.25 6.59
C TRP A 158 -24.08 -5.08 5.07
N VAL A 159 -25.15 -5.25 4.29
CA VAL A 159 -25.10 -5.06 2.82
C VAL A 159 -24.89 -3.59 2.48
N GLY A 160 -25.54 -2.69 3.22
CA GLY A 160 -25.35 -1.24 3.09
C GLY A 160 -23.94 -0.80 3.45
N ASP A 161 -23.40 -1.31 4.56
CA ASP A 161 -22.04 -1.00 5.02
C ASP A 161 -20.98 -1.58 4.07
N PHE A 162 -21.20 -2.81 3.59
CA PHE A 162 -20.37 -3.45 2.56
C PHE A 162 -20.36 -2.64 1.27
N ARG A 163 -21.52 -2.19 0.77
CA ARG A 163 -21.60 -1.36 -0.44
C ARG A 163 -20.75 -0.09 -0.29
N ARG A 164 -20.89 0.64 0.82
CA ARG A 164 -20.13 1.87 1.07
C ARG A 164 -18.62 1.62 1.15
N ALA A 165 -18.21 0.54 1.80
CA ALA A 165 -16.81 0.14 1.86
C ALA A 165 -16.28 -0.30 0.48
N GLY A 166 -17.06 -1.11 -0.23
CA GLY A 166 -16.75 -1.62 -1.55
C GLY A 166 -16.59 -0.50 -2.58
N GLU A 167 -17.48 0.49 -2.59
CA GLU A 167 -17.39 1.67 -3.48
C GLU A 167 -16.10 2.45 -3.23
N ARG A 168 -15.70 2.61 -1.96
CA ARG A 168 -14.45 3.29 -1.60
C ARG A 168 -13.21 2.50 -2.04
N LEU A 169 -13.24 1.18 -1.89
CA LEU A 169 -12.13 0.29 -2.28
C LEU A 169 -12.03 0.13 -3.80
N SER A 170 -13.15 0.24 -4.50
CA SER A 170 -13.23 0.06 -5.95
C SER A 170 -13.03 1.37 -6.73
N ALA A 171 -13.11 2.52 -6.06
CA ALA A 171 -13.05 3.84 -6.69
C ALA A 171 -11.81 4.01 -7.59
N GLY A 172 -12.05 4.27 -8.87
CA GLY A 172 -10.99 4.46 -9.87
C GLY A 172 -10.48 3.15 -10.49
N ASN A 173 -11.10 2.02 -10.16
CA ASN A 173 -10.86 0.72 -10.78
C ASN A 173 -12.16 0.16 -11.36
N ALA A 174 -12.32 0.28 -12.68
CA ALA A 174 -13.54 -0.13 -13.38
C ALA A 174 -13.84 -1.63 -13.27
N ALA A 175 -12.82 -2.49 -13.15
CA ALA A 175 -13.03 -3.92 -12.95
C ALA A 175 -13.65 -4.20 -11.57
N ALA A 176 -13.08 -3.59 -10.52
CA ALA A 176 -13.57 -3.70 -9.15
C ALA A 176 -15.00 -3.12 -9.00
N GLU A 177 -15.30 -2.00 -9.65
CA GLU A 177 -16.65 -1.41 -9.62
C GLU A 177 -17.69 -2.33 -10.27
N ARG A 178 -17.31 -3.00 -11.37
CA ARG A 178 -18.17 -3.97 -12.05
C ARG A 178 -18.41 -5.22 -11.22
N SER A 179 -17.35 -5.82 -10.67
CA SER A 179 -17.48 -7.02 -9.83
C SER A 179 -18.20 -6.73 -8.51
N LEU A 180 -18.03 -5.54 -7.92
CA LEU A 180 -18.84 -5.10 -6.77
C LEU A 180 -20.34 -5.08 -7.09
N THR A 181 -20.70 -4.55 -8.26
CA THR A 181 -22.10 -4.53 -8.73
C THR A 181 -22.65 -5.95 -8.86
N GLN A 182 -21.84 -6.89 -9.37
CA GLN A 182 -22.21 -8.30 -9.46
C GLN A 182 -22.44 -8.91 -8.07
N VAL A 183 -21.58 -8.65 -7.09
CA VAL A 183 -21.77 -9.11 -5.71
C VAL A 183 -23.11 -8.61 -5.14
N LEU A 184 -23.37 -7.31 -5.23
CA LEU A 184 -24.58 -6.70 -4.69
C LEU A 184 -25.84 -7.25 -5.37
N SER A 185 -25.82 -7.41 -6.69
CA SER A 185 -26.92 -8.01 -7.43
C SER A 185 -27.15 -9.48 -7.04
N GLY A 186 -26.07 -10.23 -6.85
CA GLY A 186 -26.13 -11.63 -6.44
C GLY A 186 -26.68 -11.79 -5.02
N VAL A 187 -26.32 -10.91 -4.07
CA VAL A 187 -26.91 -10.94 -2.72
C VAL A 187 -28.42 -10.73 -2.79
N GLY A 188 -28.90 -9.83 -3.66
CA GLY A 188 -30.33 -9.65 -3.92
C GLY A 188 -30.97 -10.89 -4.55
N ALA A 189 -30.32 -11.51 -5.53
CA ALA A 189 -30.78 -12.74 -6.16
C ALA A 189 -30.84 -13.92 -5.19
N LEU A 190 -29.83 -14.07 -4.33
CA LEU A 190 -29.80 -15.07 -3.26
C LEU A 190 -30.93 -14.84 -2.26
N GLN A 191 -31.22 -13.59 -1.88
CA GLN A 191 -32.35 -13.28 -1.01
C GLN A 191 -33.68 -13.66 -1.66
N ALA A 192 -33.85 -13.38 -2.96
CA ALA A 192 -35.04 -13.77 -3.71
C ALA A 192 -35.17 -15.29 -3.80
N ALA A 193 -34.09 -16.00 -4.14
CA ALA A 193 -34.03 -17.46 -4.20
C ALA A 193 -34.36 -18.10 -2.84
N ALA A 194 -33.85 -17.54 -1.73
CA ALA A 194 -34.16 -18.02 -0.39
C ALA A 194 -35.63 -17.84 -0.01
N LYS A 195 -36.31 -16.82 -0.56
CA LYS A 195 -37.74 -16.56 -0.31
C LYS A 195 -38.67 -17.39 -1.20
N SER A 196 -38.32 -17.64 -2.46
CA SER A 196 -39.23 -18.22 -3.45
C SER A 196 -38.63 -19.31 -4.35
N GLY A 197 -37.32 -19.38 -4.52
CA GLY A 197 -36.63 -20.27 -5.46
C GLY A 197 -36.28 -21.66 -4.92
N GLY A 198 -36.46 -21.90 -3.62
CA GLY A 198 -36.15 -23.19 -3.00
C GLY A 198 -34.65 -23.44 -2.81
N LEU A 199 -34.32 -24.60 -2.25
CA LEU A 199 -32.96 -24.89 -1.74
C LEU A 199 -31.89 -24.95 -2.84
N VAL A 200 -32.19 -25.63 -3.95
CA VAL A 200 -31.24 -25.83 -5.04
C VAL A 200 -30.86 -24.50 -5.70
N GLU A 201 -31.86 -23.67 -6.00
CA GLU A 201 -31.63 -22.34 -6.57
C GLU A 201 -30.85 -21.44 -5.60
N SER A 202 -31.21 -21.45 -4.32
CA SER A 202 -30.48 -20.68 -3.30
C SER A 202 -29.02 -21.10 -3.19
N LYS A 203 -28.70 -22.40 -3.29
CA LYS A 203 -27.31 -22.88 -3.31
C LYS A 203 -26.56 -22.41 -4.55
N ARG A 204 -27.21 -22.41 -5.72
CA ARG A 204 -26.61 -21.91 -6.97
C ARG A 204 -26.28 -20.42 -6.87
N GLU A 205 -27.24 -19.62 -6.41
CA GLU A 205 -27.05 -18.18 -6.24
C GLU A 205 -25.99 -17.87 -5.17
N PHE A 206 -25.90 -18.69 -4.12
CA PHE A 206 -24.85 -18.55 -3.12
C PHE A 206 -23.45 -18.73 -3.71
N VAL A 207 -23.24 -19.76 -4.53
CA VAL A 207 -21.95 -19.97 -5.22
C VAL A 207 -21.66 -18.82 -6.19
N ALA A 208 -22.66 -18.30 -6.88
CA ALA A 208 -22.52 -17.13 -7.75
C ALA A 208 -22.07 -15.88 -6.96
N VAL A 209 -22.64 -15.65 -5.77
CA VAL A 209 -22.24 -14.54 -4.90
C VAL A 209 -20.81 -14.70 -4.38
N VAL A 210 -20.45 -15.89 -3.91
CA VAL A 210 -19.10 -16.14 -3.36
C VAL A 210 -18.03 -16.01 -4.44
N SER A 211 -18.30 -16.52 -5.64
CA SER A 211 -17.38 -16.35 -6.78
C SER A 211 -17.24 -14.88 -7.20
N ALA A 212 -18.35 -14.12 -7.25
CA ALA A 212 -18.31 -12.69 -7.51
C ALA A 212 -17.55 -11.91 -6.42
N MET A 213 -17.72 -12.28 -5.14
CA MET A 213 -17.00 -11.67 -4.01
C MET A 213 -15.50 -11.91 -4.13
N THR A 214 -15.11 -13.12 -4.55
CA THR A 214 -13.72 -13.49 -4.76
C THR A 214 -13.09 -12.70 -5.91
N ALA A 215 -13.80 -12.59 -7.03
CA ALA A 215 -13.36 -11.76 -8.16
C ALA A 215 -13.22 -10.29 -7.74
N TRP A 216 -14.22 -9.75 -7.05
CA TRP A 216 -14.19 -8.38 -6.54
C TRP A 216 -12.99 -8.13 -5.61
N ALA A 217 -12.72 -9.04 -4.67
CA ALA A 217 -11.59 -8.89 -3.75
C ALA A 217 -10.23 -8.91 -4.47
N GLN A 218 -10.11 -9.70 -5.55
CA GLN A 218 -8.93 -9.71 -6.41
C GLN A 218 -8.79 -8.41 -7.20
N ASP A 219 -9.86 -7.97 -7.85
CA ASP A 219 -9.87 -6.73 -8.64
C ASP A 219 -9.59 -5.50 -7.78
N ALA A 220 -10.17 -5.43 -6.58
CA ALA A 220 -9.93 -4.35 -5.62
C ALA A 220 -8.54 -4.43 -4.95
N GLY A 221 -7.83 -5.57 -5.11
CA GLY A 221 -6.51 -5.79 -4.54
C GLY A 221 -6.51 -5.94 -3.02
N VAL A 222 -7.61 -6.45 -2.45
CA VAL A 222 -7.81 -6.66 -1.01
C VAL A 222 -7.94 -8.15 -0.63
N GLY A 223 -7.83 -9.06 -1.61
CA GLY A 223 -7.95 -10.50 -1.37
C GLY A 223 -6.95 -11.08 -0.36
N GLY A 224 -5.79 -10.46 -0.19
CA GLY A 224 -4.81 -10.86 0.84
C GLY A 224 -5.14 -10.37 2.26
N ASP A 225 -6.02 -9.37 2.38
CA ASP A 225 -6.36 -8.73 3.65
C ASP A 225 -7.68 -9.25 4.24
N ILE A 226 -8.52 -9.89 3.41
CA ILE A 226 -9.80 -10.46 3.82
C ILE A 226 -9.62 -11.91 4.23
N LYS A 227 -10.04 -12.28 5.44
CA LYS A 227 -9.92 -13.64 5.96
C LYS A 227 -11.15 -14.48 5.59
N GLY A 228 -10.92 -15.71 5.13
CA GLY A 228 -11.99 -16.68 4.88
C GLY A 228 -12.70 -16.54 3.53
N LEU A 229 -12.06 -15.85 2.57
CA LEU A 229 -12.41 -15.92 1.15
C LEU A 229 -11.81 -17.18 0.50
#